data_AF-A0A6J6J5J6-F1
#
_entry.id   AF-A0A6J6J5J6-F1
#
_cell.length_a   1.000
_cell.length_b   1.000
_cell.length_c   1.000
_cell.angle_alpha   90.00
_cell.angle_beta   90.00
_cell.angle_gamma   90.00
#
_symmetry.space_group_name_H-M   'P 1'
#
loop_
_entity.id
_entity.type
_entity.pdbx_description
1 polymer ?
#
loop_
_entity_poly.entity_id
_entity_poly.type
_entity_poly.pdbx_seq_one_letter_code
_entity_poly.pdbx_strand_id
1 'polypeptide(L)'
;MLSGETSVGQFPIEAVNVMARIIERTEEIALDQIPPLKHSPVTKGGAITKAATEVGQTVGAKFLVAFTQSGDSARRMSRLRSAIPMLALTPEIGTYNRLALSWGVESMLTPVVNHTDEMVMQVDSILIESKRVKIGDLVLIVAGSPPGIPGSINAMRVHKIGDAVTGVAPAYRK
;
A
#
# COMPACT_ATOMS: atom_id res chain seq x y z
N MET A 1 11.38 -18.61 -3.10
CA MET A 1 12.62 -18.23 -3.81
C MET A 1 12.97 -19.38 -4.73
N LEU A 2 13.30 -19.08 -5.98
CA LEU A 2 13.79 -20.06 -6.96
C LEU A 2 15.32 -19.95 -7.03
N SER A 3 15.99 -21.08 -7.20
CA SER A 3 17.45 -21.18 -7.25
C SER A 3 17.86 -21.78 -8.59
N GLY A 4 18.05 -23.10 -8.65
CA GLY A 4 18.47 -23.80 -9.86
C GLY A 4 17.42 -23.76 -10.96
N GLU A 5 16.15 -23.66 -10.59
CA GLU A 5 15.00 -23.62 -11.50
C GLU A 5 15.10 -22.45 -12.49
N THR A 6 15.59 -21.29 -12.03
CA THR A 6 15.73 -20.08 -12.84
C THR A 6 17.15 -19.80 -13.30
N SER A 7 18.18 -20.31 -12.62
CA SER A 7 19.58 -20.01 -12.96
C SER A 7 20.18 -20.94 -14.02
N VAL A 8 19.83 -22.23 -13.99
CA VAL A 8 20.39 -23.27 -14.88
C VAL A 8 19.33 -24.22 -15.45
N GLY A 9 18.07 -24.09 -15.01
CA GLY A 9 16.97 -24.95 -15.42
C GLY A 9 16.55 -24.75 -16.88
N GLN A 10 15.94 -25.79 -17.46
CA GLN A 10 15.45 -25.77 -18.84
C GLN A 10 14.15 -24.97 -19.04
N PHE A 11 13.42 -24.67 -17.94
CA PHE A 11 12.09 -24.05 -17.96
C PHE A 11 11.97 -22.89 -16.96
N PRO A 12 12.84 -21.86 -17.03
CA PRO A 12 12.90 -20.81 -16.02
C PRO A 12 11.63 -19.93 -15.99
N ILE A 13 10.99 -19.69 -17.15
CA ILE A 13 9.77 -18.88 -17.25
C ILE A 13 8.57 -19.65 -16.68
N GLU A 14 8.45 -20.93 -17.00
CA GLU A 14 7.40 -21.82 -16.49
C GLU A 14 7.53 -22.00 -14.98
N ALA A 15 8.76 -22.12 -14.45
CA ALA A 15 8.99 -22.21 -13.02
C ALA A 15 8.42 -20.99 -12.28
N VAL A 16 8.69 -19.77 -12.77
CA VAL A 16 8.11 -18.54 -12.20
C VAL A 16 6.59 -18.53 -12.33
N ASN A 17 6.05 -18.87 -13.50
CA ASN A 17 4.61 -18.89 -13.73
C ASN A 17 3.87 -19.90 -12.84
N VAL A 18 4.45 -21.09 -12.64
CA VAL A 18 3.90 -22.11 -11.73
C VAL A 18 3.96 -21.63 -10.29
N MET A 19 5.08 -21.05 -9.85
CA MET A 19 5.21 -20.47 -8.52
C MET A 19 4.14 -19.40 -8.27
N ALA A 20 3.96 -18.46 -9.21
CA ALA A 20 2.95 -17.42 -9.13
C ALA A 20 1.53 -18.01 -8.99
N ARG A 21 1.15 -18.95 -9.86
CA ARG A 21 -0.18 -19.59 -9.81
C ARG A 21 -0.45 -20.32 -8.50
N ILE A 22 0.55 -21.01 -7.93
CA ILE A 22 0.39 -21.69 -6.64
C ILE A 22 0.17 -20.67 -5.52
N ILE A 23 0.95 -19.58 -5.51
CA ILE A 23 0.83 -18.51 -4.51
C ILE A 23 -0.55 -17.84 -4.62
N GLU A 24 -0.93 -17.38 -5.80
CA GLU A 24 -2.22 -16.73 -6.05
C GLU A 24 -3.39 -17.62 -5.61
N ARG A 25 -3.37 -18.90 -5.98
CA ARG A 25 -4.43 -19.84 -5.58
C ARG A 25 -4.47 -20.08 -4.08
N THR A 26 -3.30 -20.13 -3.43
CA THR A 26 -3.21 -20.32 -1.98
C THR A 26 -3.73 -19.09 -1.24
N GLU A 27 -3.37 -17.89 -1.69
CA GLU A 27 -3.84 -16.62 -1.12
C GLU A 27 -5.35 -16.44 -1.31
N GLU A 28 -5.92 -16.89 -2.42
CA GLU A 28 -7.37 -16.85 -2.65
C GLU A 28 -8.16 -17.67 -1.61
N ILE A 29 -7.66 -18.85 -1.21
CA ILE A 29 -8.43 -19.82 -0.41
C ILE A 29 -8.05 -19.88 1.08
N ALA A 30 -6.89 -19.32 1.45
CA ALA A 30 -6.31 -19.52 2.79
C ALA A 30 -5.69 -18.24 3.40
N LEU A 31 -5.89 -17.06 2.81
CA LEU A 31 -5.37 -15.82 3.37
C LEU A 31 -5.94 -15.51 4.77
N ASP A 32 -7.22 -15.84 4.98
CA ASP A 32 -7.91 -15.69 6.28
C ASP A 32 -7.49 -16.74 7.32
N GLN A 33 -6.80 -17.81 6.91
CA GLN A 33 -6.25 -18.83 7.80
C GLN A 33 -4.93 -18.40 8.44
N ILE A 34 -4.35 -17.27 8.02
CA ILE A 34 -3.12 -16.76 8.62
C ILE A 34 -3.41 -16.35 10.08
N PRO A 35 -2.69 -16.90 11.07
CA PRO A 35 -2.88 -16.53 12.45
C PRO A 35 -2.66 -15.02 12.66
N PRO A 36 -3.51 -14.35 13.46
CA PRO A 36 -3.31 -12.95 13.76
C PRO A 36 -1.99 -12.74 14.52
N LEU A 37 -1.51 -11.49 14.53
CA LEU A 37 -0.34 -11.12 15.33
C LEU A 37 -0.59 -11.45 16.80
N LYS A 38 0.34 -12.19 17.43
CA LYS A 38 0.27 -12.59 18.85
C LYS A 38 0.14 -11.40 19.81
N HIS A 39 0.68 -10.24 19.41
CA HIS A 39 0.62 -9.02 20.19
C HIS A 39 0.03 -7.90 19.34
N SER A 40 -0.93 -7.17 19.93
CA SER A 40 -1.41 -5.93 19.33
C SER A 40 -0.26 -4.91 19.31
N PRO A 41 -0.12 -4.13 18.22
CA PRO A 41 0.94 -3.14 18.16
C PRO A 41 0.77 -2.05 19.23
N VAL A 42 1.81 -1.80 20.01
CA VAL A 42 1.82 -0.77 21.06
C VAL A 42 2.47 0.55 20.62
N THR A 43 3.16 0.55 19.47
CA THR A 43 3.77 1.78 18.94
C THR A 43 2.73 2.62 18.21
N LYS A 44 2.89 3.95 18.21
CA LYS A 44 2.03 4.88 17.45
C LYS A 44 1.79 4.42 16.01
N GLY A 45 2.87 4.16 15.26
CA GLY A 45 2.75 3.70 13.88
C GLY A 45 2.10 2.33 13.73
N GLY A 46 2.30 1.43 14.70
CA GLY A 46 1.60 0.15 14.73
C GLY A 46 0.10 0.30 14.96
N ALA A 47 -0.30 1.17 15.90
CA ALA A 47 -1.70 1.43 16.20
C ALA A 47 -2.42 2.07 15.01
N ILE A 48 -1.82 3.10 14.40
CA ILE A 48 -2.39 3.77 13.22
C ILE A 48 -2.51 2.82 12.03
N THR A 49 -1.47 2.03 11.73
CA THR A 49 -1.52 1.08 10.60
C THR A 49 -2.53 -0.05 10.81
N LYS A 50 -2.70 -0.53 12.05
CA LYS A 50 -3.73 -1.52 12.39
C LYS A 50 -5.13 -0.92 12.23
N ALA A 51 -5.39 0.21 12.87
CA ALA A 51 -6.68 0.90 12.78
C ALA A 51 -7.03 1.26 11.33
N ALA A 52 -6.04 1.70 10.57
CA ALA A 52 -6.19 1.94 9.15
C ALA A 52 -6.69 0.68 8.43
N THR A 53 -5.98 -0.44 8.49
CA THR A 53 -6.40 -1.67 7.82
C THR A 53 -7.82 -2.09 8.18
N GLU A 54 -8.21 -2.01 9.46
CA GLU A 54 -9.56 -2.33 9.94
C GLU A 54 -10.63 -1.38 9.39
N VAL A 55 -10.35 -0.06 9.39
CA VAL A 55 -11.25 0.94 8.79
C VAL A 55 -11.37 0.72 7.28
N GLY A 56 -10.25 0.44 6.59
CA GLY A 56 -10.24 0.14 5.17
C GLY A 56 -11.14 -1.04 4.80
N GLN A 57 -11.09 -2.11 5.59
CA GLN A 57 -11.99 -3.26 5.44
C GLN A 57 -13.45 -2.88 5.68
N THR A 58 -13.72 -2.13 6.75
CA THR A 58 -15.08 -1.72 7.12
C THR A 58 -15.75 -0.87 6.06
N VAL A 59 -15.01 0.07 5.45
CA VAL A 59 -15.55 0.97 4.42
C VAL A 59 -15.53 0.39 3.01
N GLY A 60 -15.01 -0.83 2.82
CA GLY A 60 -14.84 -1.42 1.50
C GLY A 60 -13.83 -0.67 0.64
N ALA A 61 -12.73 -0.20 1.24
CA ALA A 61 -11.67 0.49 0.52
C ALA A 61 -11.06 -0.44 -0.54
N LYS A 62 -10.91 0.08 -1.76
CA LYS A 62 -10.36 -0.64 -2.90
C LYS A 62 -8.84 -0.80 -2.82
N PHE A 63 -8.17 0.17 -2.20
CA PHE A 63 -6.73 0.13 -1.94
C PHE A 63 -6.42 0.66 -0.55
N LEU A 64 -5.41 0.06 0.08
CA LEU A 64 -4.66 0.65 1.17
C LEU A 64 -3.46 1.39 0.59
N VAL A 65 -3.28 2.66 0.89
CA VAL A 65 -2.22 3.51 0.35
C VAL A 65 -1.35 4.01 1.48
N ALA A 66 -0.07 3.66 1.49
CA ALA A 66 0.88 4.06 2.51
C ALA A 66 1.95 4.98 1.93
N PHE A 67 2.00 6.24 2.39
CA PHE A 67 3.14 7.10 2.16
C PHE A 67 4.29 6.71 3.09
N THR A 68 5.48 6.53 2.54
CA THR A 68 6.63 6.04 3.31
C THR A 68 7.97 6.45 2.69
N GLN A 69 8.93 6.85 3.54
CA GLN A 69 10.31 7.12 3.10
C GLN A 69 11.25 5.95 3.41
N SER A 70 11.09 5.30 4.58
CA SER A 70 11.94 4.17 5.02
C SER A 70 11.30 2.79 4.78
N GLY A 71 10.05 2.76 4.35
CA GLY A 71 9.24 1.55 4.19
C GLY A 71 8.59 1.04 5.48
N ASP A 72 8.80 1.68 6.65
CA ASP A 72 8.28 1.19 7.93
C ASP A 72 6.75 1.10 7.95
N SER A 73 6.04 2.15 7.50
CA SER A 73 4.57 2.15 7.41
C SER A 73 4.04 1.00 6.55
N ALA A 74 4.59 0.82 5.34
CA ALA A 74 4.19 -0.24 4.42
C ALA A 74 4.46 -1.64 5.01
N ARG A 75 5.62 -1.87 5.64
CA ARG A 75 5.93 -3.17 6.28
C ARG A 75 5.03 -3.45 7.48
N ARG A 76 4.67 -2.43 8.26
CA ARG A 76 3.71 -2.58 9.38
C ARG A 76 2.31 -2.94 8.93
N MET A 77 1.87 -2.41 7.78
CA MET A 77 0.60 -2.81 7.18
C MET A 77 0.70 -4.19 6.54
N SER A 78 1.79 -4.49 5.81
CA SER A 78 2.02 -5.76 5.13
C SER A 78 1.87 -6.97 6.07
N ARG A 79 2.45 -6.90 7.27
CA ARG A 79 2.36 -7.99 8.27
C ARG A 79 0.94 -8.25 8.81
N LEU A 80 -0.02 -7.36 8.55
CA LEU A 80 -1.42 -7.56 8.91
C LEU A 80 -2.17 -8.44 7.90
N ARG A 81 -1.55 -8.75 6.75
CA ARG A 81 -2.08 -9.68 5.76
C ARG A 81 -3.49 -9.34 5.28
N SER A 82 -3.75 -8.06 5.06
CA SER A 82 -5.03 -7.60 4.50
C SER A 82 -5.24 -8.16 3.10
N ALA A 83 -6.48 -8.59 2.79
CA ALA A 83 -6.90 -8.92 1.44
C ALA A 83 -7.02 -7.69 0.52
N ILE A 84 -7.10 -6.49 1.10
CA ILE A 84 -7.13 -5.24 0.31
C ILE A 84 -5.74 -4.99 -0.28
N PRO A 85 -5.62 -4.83 -1.61
CA PRO A 85 -4.34 -4.53 -2.26
C PRO A 85 -3.68 -3.26 -1.67
N MET A 86 -2.36 -3.29 -1.52
CA MET A 86 -1.61 -2.22 -0.89
C MET A 86 -0.63 -1.55 -1.84
N LEU A 87 -0.70 -0.23 -1.88
CA LEU A 87 0.23 0.63 -2.60
C LEU A 87 1.13 1.36 -1.60
N ALA A 88 2.44 1.34 -1.83
CA ALA A 88 3.41 2.08 -1.04
C ALA A 88 4.05 3.18 -1.89
N LEU A 89 3.70 4.44 -1.61
CA LEU A 89 4.22 5.61 -2.31
C LEU A 89 5.46 6.11 -1.59
N THR A 90 6.58 6.20 -2.32
CA THR A 90 7.88 6.57 -1.76
C THR A 90 8.67 7.44 -2.74
N PRO A 91 9.39 8.48 -2.25
CA PRO A 91 10.37 9.20 -3.07
C PRO A 91 11.70 8.47 -3.19
N GLU A 92 11.96 7.52 -2.29
CA GLU A 92 13.26 6.84 -2.16
C GLU A 92 13.33 5.58 -3.04
N ILE A 93 14.19 5.58 -4.06
CA ILE A 93 14.46 4.41 -4.93
C ILE A 93 14.92 3.21 -4.10
N GLY A 94 15.77 3.43 -3.10
CA GLY A 94 16.23 2.37 -2.22
C GLY A 94 15.09 1.72 -1.43
N THR A 95 14.07 2.49 -1.05
CA THR A 95 12.87 1.96 -0.36
C THR A 95 11.94 1.27 -1.34
N TYR A 96 11.73 1.85 -2.52
CA TYR A 96 10.96 1.26 -3.61
C TYR A 96 11.43 -0.18 -3.91
N ASN A 97 12.74 -0.37 -4.10
CA ASN A 97 13.34 -1.68 -4.38
C ASN A 97 13.21 -2.66 -3.21
N ARG A 98 13.45 -2.19 -1.97
CA ARG A 98 13.34 -3.05 -0.77
C ARG A 98 11.91 -3.52 -0.50
N LEU A 99 10.92 -2.72 -0.85
CA LEU A 99 9.52 -3.06 -0.65
C LEU A 99 9.01 -4.12 -1.64
N ALA A 100 9.70 -4.36 -2.76
CA ALA A 100 9.36 -5.47 -3.67
C ALA A 100 9.47 -6.86 -3.00
N LEU A 101 10.19 -6.96 -1.88
CA LEU A 101 10.28 -8.18 -1.06
C LEU A 101 9.28 -8.21 0.11
N SER A 102 8.48 -7.16 0.29
CA SER A 102 7.47 -7.09 1.34
C SER A 102 6.14 -7.63 0.83
N TRP A 103 5.59 -8.63 1.52
CA TRP A 103 4.35 -9.31 1.12
C TRP A 103 3.21 -8.32 0.84
N GLY A 104 2.50 -8.52 -0.27
CA GLY A 104 1.30 -7.75 -0.63
C GLY A 104 1.51 -6.27 -0.91
N VAL A 105 2.78 -5.79 -0.98
CA VAL A 105 3.09 -4.38 -1.25
C VAL A 105 3.47 -4.21 -2.71
N GLU A 106 2.74 -3.35 -3.41
CA GLU A 106 3.19 -2.76 -4.67
C GLU A 106 3.76 -1.37 -4.39
N SER A 107 5.06 -1.18 -4.62
CA SER A 107 5.72 0.12 -4.43
C SER A 107 5.58 1.00 -5.67
N MET A 108 5.45 2.31 -5.47
CA MET A 108 5.39 3.31 -6.53
C MET A 108 6.31 4.49 -6.18
N LEU A 109 7.09 4.95 -7.15
CA LEU A 109 7.93 6.14 -6.99
C LEU A 109 7.09 7.40 -7.17
N THR A 110 7.14 8.29 -6.17
CA THR A 110 6.40 9.55 -6.18
C THR A 110 7.27 10.69 -5.65
N PRO A 111 7.19 11.90 -6.21
CA PRO A 111 7.96 13.03 -5.68
C PRO A 111 7.51 13.39 -4.26
N VAL A 112 8.41 14.02 -3.50
CA VAL A 112 8.09 14.60 -2.18
C VAL A 112 7.10 15.75 -2.37
N VAL A 113 6.11 15.81 -1.49
CA VAL A 113 5.14 16.89 -1.40
C VAL A 113 5.16 17.50 0.00
N ASN A 114 4.76 18.76 0.11
CA ASN A 114 4.88 19.54 1.34
C ASN A 114 3.61 19.50 2.18
N HIS A 115 2.46 19.21 1.55
CA HIS A 115 1.17 19.20 2.20
C HIS A 115 0.43 17.87 2.05
N THR A 116 -0.37 17.51 3.05
CA THR A 116 -1.19 16.30 3.02
C THR A 116 -2.24 16.34 1.90
N ASP A 117 -2.69 17.52 1.49
CA ASP A 117 -3.63 17.65 0.38
C ASP A 117 -2.99 17.32 -0.97
N GLU A 118 -1.71 17.66 -1.15
CA GLU A 118 -0.92 17.26 -2.32
C GLU A 118 -0.71 15.74 -2.36
N MET A 119 -0.53 15.09 -1.20
CA MET A 119 -0.49 13.62 -1.12
C MET A 119 -1.79 13.00 -1.63
N VAL A 120 -2.94 13.52 -1.23
CA VAL A 120 -4.25 13.02 -1.69
C VAL A 120 -4.41 13.26 -3.20
N MET A 121 -3.96 14.41 -3.71
CA MET A 121 -3.96 14.71 -5.14
C MET A 121 -3.09 13.72 -5.92
N GLN A 122 -1.91 13.36 -5.41
CA GLN A 122 -1.06 12.32 -6.01
C GLN A 122 -1.77 10.97 -6.08
N VAL A 123 -2.49 10.57 -5.02
CA VAL A 123 -3.25 9.31 -5.01
C VAL A 123 -4.33 9.31 -6.08
N ASP A 124 -5.11 10.39 -6.20
CA ASP A 124 -6.13 10.52 -7.25
C ASP A 124 -5.51 10.42 -8.64
N SER A 125 -4.50 11.24 -8.95
CA SER A 125 -3.85 11.25 -10.26
C SER A 125 -3.30 9.88 -10.63
N ILE A 126 -2.50 9.27 -9.77
CA ILE A 126 -1.85 7.97 -10.03
C ILE A 126 -2.88 6.88 -10.29
N LEU A 127 -3.91 6.78 -9.45
CA LEU A 127 -4.87 5.68 -9.54
C LEU A 127 -5.84 5.84 -10.71
N ILE A 128 -6.25 7.08 -11.02
CA ILE A 128 -7.13 7.39 -12.15
C ILE A 128 -6.38 7.17 -13.47
N GLU A 129 -5.17 7.73 -13.62
CA GLU A 129 -4.37 7.62 -14.84
C GLU A 129 -3.98 6.16 -15.15
N SER A 130 -3.66 5.38 -14.11
CA SER A 130 -3.37 3.95 -14.24
C SER A 130 -4.62 3.07 -14.42
N LYS A 131 -5.83 3.66 -14.45
CA LYS A 131 -7.12 2.97 -14.61
C LYS A 131 -7.39 1.88 -13.57
N ARG A 132 -6.81 2.02 -12.37
CA ARG A 132 -6.97 1.04 -11.27
C ARG A 132 -8.23 1.31 -10.45
N VAL A 133 -8.74 2.53 -10.49
CA VAL A 133 -9.94 2.98 -9.77
C VAL A 133 -10.91 3.68 -10.71
N LYS A 134 -12.16 3.79 -10.25
CA LYS A 134 -13.18 4.67 -10.82
C LYS A 134 -13.39 5.85 -9.87
N ILE A 135 -13.84 6.98 -10.43
CA ILE A 135 -14.30 8.11 -9.60
C ILE A 135 -15.39 7.60 -8.66
N GLY A 136 -15.28 7.95 -7.39
CA GLY A 136 -16.17 7.50 -6.33
C GLY A 136 -15.75 6.25 -5.58
N ASP A 137 -14.76 5.48 -6.07
CA ASP A 137 -14.16 4.39 -5.30
C ASP A 137 -13.55 4.95 -3.99
N LEU A 138 -13.63 4.19 -2.91
CA LEU A 138 -12.98 4.54 -1.65
C LEU A 138 -11.58 3.96 -1.58
N VAL A 139 -10.62 4.72 -1.08
CA VAL A 139 -9.28 4.26 -0.71
C VAL A 139 -8.96 4.71 0.70
N LEU A 140 -8.07 3.98 1.36
CA LEU A 140 -7.60 4.35 2.67
C LEU A 140 -6.13 4.77 2.61
N ILE A 141 -5.87 6.03 2.95
CA ILE A 141 -4.54 6.61 2.91
C ILE A 141 -3.97 6.65 4.33
N VAL A 142 -2.70 6.30 4.47
CA VAL A 142 -1.93 6.37 5.70
C VAL A 142 -0.66 7.17 5.45
N ALA A 143 -0.42 8.19 6.29
CA ALA A 143 0.72 9.08 6.13
C ALA A 143 1.21 9.65 7.47
N GLY A 144 2.41 10.25 7.43
CA GLY A 144 2.86 11.18 8.46
C GLY A 144 2.47 12.61 8.07
N SER A 145 1.87 13.34 9.00
CA SER A 145 1.58 14.77 8.88
C SER A 145 2.30 15.54 9.99
N PRO A 146 3.17 16.51 9.67
CA PRO A 146 3.52 16.97 8.32
C PRO A 146 4.33 15.93 7.51
N PRO A 147 4.30 16.00 6.16
CA PRO A 147 5.13 15.20 5.28
C PRO A 147 6.64 15.31 5.54
N GLY A 148 7.41 14.33 5.06
CA GLY A 148 8.88 14.43 4.97
C GLY A 148 9.66 14.00 6.21
N ILE A 149 9.00 13.54 7.27
CA ILE A 149 9.66 13.08 8.51
C ILE A 149 9.54 11.55 8.62
N PRO A 150 10.63 10.78 8.49
CA PRO A 150 10.60 9.32 8.66
C PRO A 150 10.07 8.90 10.03
N GLY A 151 9.24 7.85 10.08
CA GLY A 151 8.69 7.31 11.34
C GLY A 151 7.61 8.17 12.00
N SER A 152 7.19 9.26 11.37
CA SER A 152 6.21 10.20 11.93
C SER A 152 4.74 9.80 11.78
N ILE A 153 4.45 8.68 11.11
CA ILE A 153 3.10 8.17 10.84
C ILE A 153 2.14 8.38 12.02
N ASN A 154 1.09 9.17 11.76
CA ASN A 154 0.16 9.65 12.77
C ASN A 154 -1.24 9.92 12.21
N ALA A 155 -1.47 9.75 10.91
CA ALA A 155 -2.72 10.07 10.26
C ALA A 155 -3.18 8.92 9.33
N MET A 156 -4.51 8.73 9.31
CA MET A 156 -5.19 7.93 8.31
C MET A 156 -6.38 8.72 7.75
N ARG A 157 -6.72 8.49 6.49
CA ARG A 157 -7.82 9.16 5.80
C ARG A 157 -8.57 8.17 4.93
N VAL A 158 -9.88 8.08 5.14
CA VAL A 158 -10.79 7.50 4.14
C VAL A 158 -10.99 8.57 3.07
N HIS A 159 -10.64 8.25 1.83
CA HIS A 159 -10.66 9.18 0.71
C HIS A 159 -11.52 8.62 -0.42
N LYS A 160 -12.35 9.48 -1.00
CA LYS A 160 -13.16 9.16 -2.17
C LYS A 160 -12.43 9.65 -3.41
N ILE A 161 -12.09 8.71 -4.29
CA ILE A 161 -11.35 9.00 -5.52
C ILE A 161 -12.11 10.04 -6.35
N GLY A 162 -11.38 11.05 -6.79
CA GLY A 162 -11.90 12.15 -7.61
C GLY A 162 -12.15 13.42 -6.82
N ASP A 163 -12.33 13.37 -5.50
CA ASP A 163 -12.64 14.56 -4.70
C ASP A 163 -11.52 15.60 -4.74
N ALA A 164 -10.25 15.17 -4.85
CA ALA A 164 -9.13 16.10 -4.93
C ALA A 164 -9.00 16.69 -6.34
N VAL A 165 -8.96 15.87 -7.38
CA VAL A 165 -8.79 16.34 -8.76
C VAL A 165 -9.99 17.15 -9.28
N THR A 166 -11.19 16.95 -8.73
CA THR A 166 -12.38 17.75 -9.08
C THR A 166 -12.56 18.98 -8.18
N GLY A 167 -11.66 19.21 -7.22
CA GLY A 167 -11.67 20.43 -6.41
C GLY A 167 -12.84 20.52 -5.43
N VAL A 168 -13.33 19.39 -4.88
CA VAL A 168 -14.52 19.38 -4.00
C VAL A 168 -14.30 20.28 -2.78
N ALA A 169 -13.13 20.18 -2.15
CA ALA A 169 -12.74 21.03 -1.01
C ALA A 169 -11.98 22.29 -1.47
N PRO A 170 -12.10 23.43 -0.76
CA PRO A 170 -11.34 24.64 -1.07
C PRO A 170 -9.82 24.42 -1.14
N ALA A 171 -9.28 23.52 -0.32
CA ALA A 171 -7.86 23.19 -0.30
C ALA A 171 -7.33 22.60 -1.62
N TYR A 172 -8.22 22.07 -2.48
CA TYR A 172 -7.88 21.46 -3.76
C TYR A 172 -8.03 22.40 -4.97
N ARG A 173 -8.58 23.60 -4.79
CA ARG A 173 -8.89 24.53 -5.90
C ARG A 173 -7.75 25.48 -6.24
N LYS A 174 -6.50 25.11 -5.94
CA LYS A 174 -5.33 25.94 -6.24
C LYS A 174 -4.97 25.91 -7.70
#